data_AF-A0AAW4NJ15-F1
#
_entry.id   AF-A0AAW4NJ15-F1
#
_cell.length_a   1.000
_cell.length_b   1.000
_cell.length_c   1.000
_cell.angle_alpha   90.00
_cell.angle_beta   90.00
_cell.angle_gamma   90.00
#
_symmetry.space_group_name_H-M   'P 1'
#
loop_
_entity.id
_entity.type
_entity.pdbx_description
1 polymer ?
#
loop_
_entity_poly.entity_id
_entity_poly.type
_entity_poly.pdbx_seq_one_letter_code
_entity_poly.pdbx_strand_id
1 'polypeptide(L)'
;MILIKLVKNKNKTIKEAYGKYYARPVVTETIGIDELAEHMASHNTPFSKGAIKGLLTDMVSCVKELVLQNKAVKIDNLAIFSIGIINKMGAASIKE
;
A
#
# COMPACT_ATOMS: atom_id res chain seq x y z
N MET A 1 -15.10 -10.19 10.32
CA MET A 1 -16.23 -9.23 10.21
C MET A 1 -15.68 -7.90 9.73
N ILE A 2 -16.28 -7.27 8.71
CA ILE A 2 -15.83 -5.95 8.22
C ILE A 2 -16.59 -4.86 8.97
N LEU A 3 -15.88 -3.92 9.57
CA LEU A 3 -16.46 -2.74 10.22
C LEU A 3 -16.59 -1.59 9.22
N ILE A 4 -17.75 -0.94 9.19
CA ILE A 4 -18.07 0.13 8.24
C ILE A 4 -18.53 1.37 8.99
N LYS A 5 -18.09 2.55 8.53
CA LYS A 5 -18.63 3.85 8.95
C LYS A 5 -19.20 4.62 7.77
N LEU A 6 -20.24 5.41 8.00
CA LEU A 6 -20.81 6.31 7.01
C LEU A 6 -20.12 7.68 7.10
N VAL A 7 -19.60 8.17 5.97
CA VAL A 7 -18.95 9.49 5.89
C VAL A 7 -19.69 10.37 4.90
N LYS A 8 -20.07 11.58 5.34
CA LYS A 8 -20.72 12.58 4.49
C LYS A 8 -19.72 13.17 3.50
N ASN A 9 -20.06 13.16 2.22
CA ASN A 9 -19.31 13.85 1.19
C ASN A 9 -19.55 15.37 1.28
N LYS A 10 -18.48 16.13 1.48
CA LYS A 10 -18.49 17.60 1.59
C LYS A 10 -17.96 18.30 0.32
N ASN A 11 -17.63 17.56 -0.72
CA ASN A 11 -17.11 18.12 -1.96
C ASN A 11 -18.24 18.74 -2.79
N LYS A 12 -18.28 20.08 -2.83
CA LYS A 12 -19.28 20.85 -3.59
C LYS A 12 -19.13 20.73 -5.10
N THR A 13 -17.97 20.31 -5.62
CA THR A 13 -17.74 20.21 -7.06
C THR A 13 -18.49 19.04 -7.69
N ILE A 14 -18.84 18.02 -6.90
CA ILE A 14 -19.60 16.86 -7.33
C ILE A 14 -21.05 17.02 -6.84
N LYS A 15 -21.86 17.79 -7.58
CA LYS A 15 -23.25 18.11 -7.21
C LYS A 15 -24.06 16.87 -6.81
N GLU A 16 -23.92 15.78 -7.54
CA GLU A 16 -24.66 14.54 -7.30
C GLU A 16 -24.23 13.77 -6.06
N ALA A 17 -23.02 14.02 -5.54
CA ALA A 17 -22.49 13.36 -4.36
C ALA A 17 -22.51 14.27 -3.12
N TYR A 18 -22.61 15.59 -3.31
CA TYR A 18 -22.58 16.56 -2.23
C TYR A 18 -23.70 16.31 -1.22
N GLY A 19 -23.33 16.18 0.05
CA GLY A 19 -24.25 15.94 1.14
C GLY A 19 -24.68 14.48 1.33
N LYS A 20 -24.38 13.57 0.40
CA LYS A 20 -24.66 12.13 0.52
C LYS A 20 -23.64 11.44 1.44
N TYR A 21 -24.04 10.32 2.02
CA TYR A 21 -23.20 9.49 2.89
C TYR A 21 -22.71 8.25 2.15
N TYR A 22 -21.44 7.92 2.34
CA TYR A 22 -20.79 6.77 1.71
C TYR A 22 -20.16 5.87 2.76
N ALA A 23 -20.31 4.56 2.58
CA ALA A 23 -19.64 3.54 3.38
C ALA A 23 -18.12 3.64 3.18
N ARG A 24 -17.38 3.63 4.29
CA ARG A 24 -15.92 3.48 4.31
C ARG A 24 -15.54 2.38 5.28
N PRO A 25 -14.55 1.54 4.94
CA PRO A 25 -14.02 0.58 5.90
C PRO A 25 -13.44 1.33 7.11
N VAL A 26 -13.63 0.75 8.29
CA VAL A 26 -12.96 1.20 9.51
C VAL A 26 -11.65 0.44 9.60
N VAL A 27 -10.54 1.18 9.63
CA VAL A 27 -9.22 0.65 9.98
C VAL A 27 -9.11 0.74 11.51
N THR A 28 -9.07 -0.42 12.18
CA THR A 28 -8.95 -0.50 13.64
C THR A 28 -7.51 -0.37 14.11
N GLU A 29 -6.58 -0.88 13.31
CA GLU A 29 -5.15 -0.87 13.58
C GLU A 29 -4.34 -0.91 12.28
N THR A 30 -3.08 -0.50 12.36
CA THR A 30 -2.10 -0.63 11.29
C THR A 30 -0.96 -1.50 11.80
N ILE A 31 -0.73 -2.63 11.15
CA ILE A 31 0.30 -3.60 11.52
C ILE A 31 1.60 -3.28 10.77
N GLY A 32 2.70 -3.13 11.51
CA GLY A 32 4.04 -2.94 10.96
C GLY A 32 4.77 -4.26 10.69
N ILE A 33 6.03 -4.18 10.27
CA ILE A 33 6.86 -5.37 9.98
C ILE A 33 7.14 -6.17 11.26
N ASP A 34 7.32 -5.52 12.39
CA ASP A 34 7.64 -6.20 13.65
C ASP A 34 6.44 -7.02 14.16
N GLU A 35 5.26 -6.40 14.16
CA GLU A 35 4.00 -7.03 14.56
C GLU A 35 3.57 -8.11 13.55
N LEU A 36 3.78 -7.88 12.25
CA LEU A 36 3.54 -8.88 11.21
C LEU A 36 4.46 -10.09 11.39
N ALA A 37 5.75 -9.87 11.68
CA ALA A 37 6.70 -10.95 11.90
C ALA A 37 6.33 -11.80 13.13
N GLU A 38 5.83 -11.16 14.19
CA GLU A 38 5.31 -11.86 15.38
C GLU A 38 4.07 -12.69 15.05
N HIS A 39 3.11 -12.10 14.33
CA HIS A 39 1.91 -12.79 13.88
C HIS A 39 2.27 -14.00 13.01
N MET A 40 3.17 -13.85 12.05
CA MET A 40 3.65 -14.96 11.22
C MET A 40 4.34 -16.05 12.05
N ALA A 41 5.20 -15.68 13.00
CA ALA A 41 5.87 -16.66 13.87
C ALA A 41 4.87 -17.49 14.69
N SER A 42 3.72 -16.91 15.08
CA SER A 42 2.65 -17.64 15.79
C SER A 42 1.89 -18.67 14.94
N HIS A 43 2.09 -18.71 13.62
CA HIS A 43 1.41 -19.64 12.71
C HIS A 43 2.24 -20.91 12.42
N ASN A 44 2.95 -21.43 13.42
CA ASN A 44 3.75 -22.66 13.37
C ASN A 44 4.78 -22.72 12.22
N THR A 45 5.34 -21.58 11.82
CA THR A 45 6.48 -21.57 10.90
C THR A 45 7.75 -22.02 11.65
N PRO A 46 8.73 -22.66 10.99
CA PRO A 46 10.00 -23.01 11.63
C PRO A 46 10.91 -21.80 11.91
N PHE A 47 10.49 -20.58 11.53
CA PHE A 47 11.29 -19.37 11.63
C PHE A 47 10.91 -18.56 12.88
N SER A 48 11.92 -18.04 13.56
CA SER A 48 11.70 -17.11 14.67
C SER A 48 11.18 -15.76 14.18
N LYS A 49 10.52 -14.98 15.06
CA LYS A 49 10.13 -13.58 14.79
C LYS A 49 11.30 -12.78 14.21
N GLY A 50 12.51 -12.93 14.77
CA GLY A 50 13.71 -12.23 14.31
C GLY A 50 14.10 -12.59 12.87
N ALA A 51 14.05 -13.87 12.52
CA ALA A 51 14.36 -14.33 11.16
C ALA A 51 13.34 -13.82 10.13
N ILE A 52 12.04 -13.87 10.46
CA ILE A 52 10.97 -13.37 9.59
C ILE A 52 11.10 -11.85 9.40
N LYS A 53 11.34 -11.11 10.48
CA LYS A 53 11.55 -9.66 10.43
C LYS A 53 12.73 -9.30 9.53
N GLY A 54 13.84 -10.04 9.63
CA GLY A 54 15.00 -9.86 8.75
C GLY A 54 14.62 -10.04 7.29
N LEU A 55 13.99 -11.18 6.95
CA LEU A 55 13.57 -11.49 5.57
C LEU A 55 12.62 -10.43 4.99
N LEU A 56 11.63 -9.98 5.76
CA LEU A 56 10.69 -8.94 5.33
C LEU A 56 11.39 -7.58 5.14
N THR A 57 12.36 -7.25 5.99
CA THR A 57 13.14 -6.00 5.88
C THR A 57 14.03 -6.02 4.63
N ASP A 58 14.66 -7.16 4.34
CA ASP A 58 15.46 -7.35 3.14
C ASP A 58 14.57 -7.27 1.89
N MET A 59 13.40 -7.92 1.90
CA MET A 59 12.42 -7.83 0.82
C MET A 59 12.04 -6.37 0.52
N VAL A 60 11.75 -5.55 1.54
CA VAL A 60 11.45 -4.13 1.35
C VAL A 60 12.61 -3.38 0.70
N SER A 61 13.84 -3.69 1.10
CA SER A 61 15.05 -3.07 0.53
C SER A 61 15.25 -3.46 -0.93
N CYS A 62 15.10 -4.75 -1.26
CA CYS A 62 15.17 -5.26 -2.63
C CYS A 62 14.08 -4.66 -3.54
N VAL A 63 12.84 -4.55 -3.05
CA VAL A 63 11.74 -3.93 -3.81
C VAL A 63 12.08 -2.48 -4.15
N LYS A 64 12.58 -1.70 -3.18
CA LYS A 64 13.00 -0.31 -3.40
C LYS A 64 14.12 -0.21 -4.43
N GLU A 65 15.15 -1.05 -4.30
CA GLU A 65 16.29 -1.06 -5.22
C GLU A 65 15.84 -1.32 -6.67
N LEU A 66 15.05 -2.37 -6.89
CA LEU A 66 14.59 -2.76 -8.22
C LEU A 66 13.67 -1.70 -8.83
N VAL A 67 12.78 -1.11 -8.03
CA VAL A 67 11.89 -0.03 -8.50
C VAL A 67 12.67 1.23 -8.90
N LEU A 68 13.74 1.57 -8.19
CA LEU A 68 14.63 2.67 -8.57
C LEU A 68 15.42 2.39 -9.86
N GLN A 69 15.59 1.12 -10.23
CA GLN A 69 16.18 0.69 -11.50
C GLN A 69 15.14 0.58 -12.64
N ASN A 70 13.96 1.21 -12.51
CA ASN A 70 12.87 1.15 -13.48
C ASN A 70 12.27 -0.26 -13.69
N LYS A 71 12.43 -1.18 -12.73
CA LYS A 71 11.81 -2.51 -12.78
C LYS A 71 10.55 -2.52 -11.90
N ALA A 72 9.43 -3.03 -12.42
CA ALA A 72 8.27 -3.31 -11.60
C ALA A 72 8.48 -4.63 -10.85
N VAL A 73 8.17 -4.66 -9.54
CA VAL A 73 8.23 -5.87 -8.72
C VAL A 73 6.81 -6.32 -8.41
N LYS A 74 6.48 -7.54 -8.82
CA LYS A 74 5.19 -8.17 -8.53
C LYS A 74 5.34 -9.16 -7.40
N ILE A 75 4.47 -9.04 -6.40
CA ILE A 75 4.20 -10.10 -5.42
C ILE A 75 2.84 -10.69 -5.81
N ASP A 76 2.85 -11.92 -6.32
CA ASP A 76 1.64 -12.57 -6.83
C ASP A 76 0.53 -12.61 -5.78
N ASN A 77 -0.70 -12.35 -6.23
CA ASN A 77 -1.91 -12.28 -5.41
C ASN A 77 -1.91 -11.18 -4.32
N LEU A 78 -0.93 -10.27 -4.32
CA LEU A 78 -0.85 -9.18 -3.35
C LEU A 78 -0.79 -7.80 -4.02
N ALA A 79 0.31 -7.49 -4.69
CA ALA A 79 0.56 -6.13 -5.21
C ALA A 79 1.61 -6.09 -6.31
N ILE A 80 1.59 -5.01 -7.09
CA ILE A 80 2.67 -4.63 -8.00
C ILE A 80 3.23 -3.30 -7.51
N PHE A 81 4.56 -3.25 -7.31
CA PHE A 81 5.30 -2.06 -6.93
C PHE A 81 6.04 -1.53 -8.15
N SER A 82 5.82 -0.26 -8.48
CA SER A 82 6.47 0.43 -9.60
C SER A 82 6.71 1.89 -9.27
N ILE A 83 7.61 2.54 -9.99
CA ILE A 83 7.86 3.97 -9.85
C ILE A 83 6.72 4.75 -10.53
N GLY A 84 6.24 5.80 -9.87
CA GLY A 84 5.23 6.71 -10.41
C GLY A 84 5.81 8.11 -10.55
N ILE A 85 5.51 8.77 -11.67
CA ILE A 85 5.93 10.16 -11.92
C ILE A 85 4.67 11.04 -11.94
N ILE A 86 4.66 12.09 -11.12
CA ILE A 86 3.61 13.11 -11.13
C ILE A 86 4.15 14.33 -11.86
N ASN A 87 3.63 14.57 -13.05
CA ASN A 87 4.02 15.72 -13.86
C ASN A 87 3.23 16.96 -13.43
N LYS A 88 3.91 18.12 -13.35
CA LYS A 88 3.26 19.41 -13.09
C LYS A 88 2.49 19.93 -14.30
N MET A 89 3.01 19.69 -15.50
CA MET A 89 2.43 20.08 -16.79
C MET A 89 2.98 19.18 -17.91
N GLY A 90 2.30 19.15 -19.06
CA GLY A 90 2.77 18.40 -20.23
C GLY A 90 3.87 19.12 -21.01
N ALA A 91 4.64 18.37 -21.80
CA ALA A 91 5.61 18.93 -22.73
C ALA A 91 4.96 19.32 -24.07
N ALA A 92 5.45 20.39 -24.70
CA ALA A 92 4.93 20.86 -26.00
C ALA A 92 5.43 20.04 -27.20
N SER A 93 6.49 19.25 -27.03
CA SER A 93 6.98 18.29 -28.01
C SER A 93 7.74 17.17 -27.32
N ILE A 94 8.03 16.09 -28.05
CA ILE A 94 8.80 14.92 -27.56
C ILE A 94 10.31 15.21 -27.55
N LYS A 95 10.78 16.30 -28.18
CA LYS A 95 12.21 16.55 -28.34
C LYS A 95 12.90 16.70 -26.98
N GLU A 96 14.02 15.98 -26.85
CA GLU A 96 14.93 15.96 -25.70
C GLU A 96 15.15 17.34 -25.08
#